data_AF-A0A431I8F9-F1
#
_entry.id   AF-A0A431I8F9-F1
#
_cell.length_a   1.000
_cell.length_b   1.000
_cell.length_c   1.000
_cell.angle_alpha   90.00
_cell.angle_beta   90.00
_cell.angle_gamma   90.00
#
_symmetry.space_group_name_H-M   'P 1'
#
loop_
_entity.id
_entity.type
_entity.pdbx_description
1 polymer ?
#
loop_
_entity_poly.entity_id
_entity_poly.type
_entity_poly.pdbx_seq_one_letter_code
_entity_poly.pdbx_strand_id
1 'polypeptide(L)'
;MTETFDICYLDEIIIEGQTESGKRFRPSDWVDRLCCILADFQDKKFSYSPYLRPMMFRNMQCVAVKRQLADLSPEVFNYIMQFAKDNHLVITDCANFMKKAVEEK
;
A
#
# COMPACT_ATOMS: atom_id res chain seq x y z
N MET A 1 6.34 26.02 2.02
CA MET A 1 5.97 25.38 3.30
C MET A 1 5.03 24.25 2.93
N THR A 2 5.59 23.11 2.50
CA THR A 2 4.78 22.02 1.94
C THR A 2 4.03 21.36 3.07
N GLU A 3 2.72 21.52 3.03
CA GLU A 3 1.74 20.80 3.83
C GLU A 3 2.14 19.32 3.84
N THR A 4 2.22 18.77 5.05
CA THR A 4 2.43 17.33 5.22
C THR A 4 1.11 16.69 4.82
N PHE A 5 0.90 16.48 3.53
CA PHE A 5 -0.16 15.61 3.05
C PHE A 5 0.02 14.30 3.80
N ASP A 6 -1.00 13.89 4.56
CA ASP A 6 -0.98 12.65 5.33
C ASP A 6 -0.63 11.49 4.38
N ILE A 7 0.64 11.06 4.44
CA ILE A 7 1.20 10.08 3.51
C ILE A 7 0.42 8.76 3.63
N CYS A 8 -0.08 8.49 4.83
CA CYS A 8 -0.99 7.41 5.18
C CYS A 8 -1.92 7.83 6.34
N TYR A 9 -2.95 7.03 6.59
CA TYR A 9 -3.84 7.15 7.73
C TYR A 9 -3.53 6.10 8.81
N LEU A 10 -3.80 6.40 10.09
CA LEU A 10 -3.47 5.53 11.22
C LEU A 10 -4.14 4.14 11.18
N ASP A 11 -5.26 4.03 10.48
CA ASP A 11 -6.00 2.79 10.25
C ASP A 11 -5.50 2.03 9.00
N GLU A 12 -4.38 2.43 8.40
CA GLU A 12 -3.76 1.76 7.27
C GLU A 12 -2.52 0.94 7.65
N ILE A 13 -2.35 -0.13 6.88
CA ILE A 13 -1.12 -0.91 6.77
C ILE A 13 -0.47 -0.55 5.44
N ILE A 14 0.84 -0.35 5.43
CA ILE A 14 1.61 0.04 4.26
C ILE A 14 2.47 -1.14 3.82
N ILE A 15 2.31 -1.53 2.55
CA ILE A 15 3.19 -2.49 1.87
C ILE A 15 4.13 -1.66 1.01
N GLU A 16 5.42 -1.68 1.33
CA GLU A 16 6.43 -0.89 0.64
C GLU A 16 6.90 -1.60 -0.64
N GLY A 17 7.20 -0.86 -1.70
CA GLY A 17 7.79 -1.37 -2.94
C GLY A 17 9.27 -1.75 -2.81
N GLN A 18 9.67 -2.22 -1.65
CA GLN A 18 11.00 -2.67 -1.30
C GLN A 18 10.88 -3.97 -0.49
N THR A 19 11.80 -4.88 -0.77
CA THR A 19 11.92 -6.14 -0.03
C THR A 19 12.58 -5.90 1.33
N GLU A 20 12.40 -6.82 2.26
CA GLU A 20 13.09 -6.83 3.56
C GLU A 20 14.62 -6.78 3.42
N SER A 21 15.16 -7.22 2.28
CA SER A 21 16.59 -7.11 1.92
C SER A 21 17.01 -5.75 1.36
N GLY A 22 16.12 -4.76 1.35
CA GLY A 22 16.41 -3.40 0.90
C GLY A 22 16.39 -3.21 -0.62
N LYS A 23 15.97 -4.20 -1.42
CA LYS A 23 15.92 -4.09 -2.88
C LYS A 23 14.56 -3.58 -3.34
N ARG A 24 14.54 -2.71 -4.35
CA ARG A 24 13.30 -2.26 -5.00
C ARG A 24 12.58 -3.47 -5.62
N PHE A 25 11.30 -3.62 -5.29
CA PHE A 25 10.45 -4.67 -5.84
C PHE A 25 10.07 -4.37 -7.29
N ARG A 26 9.93 -5.44 -8.09
CA ARG A 26 9.65 -5.38 -9.53
C ARG A 26 8.66 -6.50 -9.89
N PRO A 27 7.88 -6.33 -10.97
CA PRO A 27 7.89 -5.20 -11.92
C PRO A 27 7.29 -3.91 -11.33
N SER A 28 7.51 -2.76 -11.97
CA SER A 28 7.04 -1.45 -11.45
C SER A 28 5.54 -1.19 -11.63
N ASP A 29 4.79 -2.12 -12.21
CA ASP A 29 3.33 -2.08 -12.31
C ASP A 29 2.65 -2.97 -11.24
N TRP A 30 3.42 -3.51 -10.28
CA TRP A 30 2.88 -4.40 -9.23
C TRP A 30 1.79 -3.75 -8.38
N VAL A 31 1.92 -2.44 -8.11
CA VAL A 31 0.94 -1.67 -7.35
C VAL A 31 -0.38 -1.60 -8.09
N ASP A 32 -0.35 -1.28 -9.38
CA ASP A 32 -1.56 -1.22 -10.20
C ASP A 32 -2.21 -2.61 -10.28
N ARG A 33 -1.41 -3.66 -10.49
CA ARG A 33 -1.92 -5.04 -10.51
C ARG A 33 -2.60 -5.45 -9.21
N LEU A 34 -2.01 -5.10 -8.07
CA LEU A 34 -2.57 -5.44 -6.76
C LEU A 34 -3.83 -4.62 -6.46
N CYS A 35 -3.82 -3.31 -6.74
CA CYS A 35 -4.98 -2.44 -6.49
C CYS A 35 -6.16 -2.76 -7.41
N CYS A 36 -5.91 -3.27 -8.62
CA CYS A 36 -6.95 -3.71 -9.56
C CYS A 36 -7.82 -4.86 -9.02
N ILE A 37 -7.38 -5.62 -8.01
CA ILE A 37 -8.17 -6.71 -7.41
C ILE A 37 -9.50 -6.20 -6.83
N LEU A 38 -9.49 -4.98 -6.31
CA LEU A 38 -10.67 -4.33 -5.73
C LEU A 38 -11.14 -3.15 -6.58
N ALA A 39 -10.65 -3.02 -7.82
CA ALA A 39 -11.08 -1.93 -8.68
C ALA A 39 -12.52 -2.15 -9.14
N ASP A 40 -13.25 -1.05 -9.24
CA ASP A 40 -14.60 -1.03 -9.77
C ASP A 40 -14.62 -0.28 -11.11
N PHE A 41 -15.50 -0.74 -12.00
CA PHE A 41 -15.69 -0.18 -13.33
C PHE A 41 -17.15 0.23 -13.50
N GLN A 42 -17.47 1.46 -13.09
CA GLN A 42 -18.80 2.05 -13.22
C GLN A 42 -18.77 3.21 -14.22
N ASP A 43 -19.81 3.33 -15.06
CA ASP A 43 -19.98 4.44 -16.01
C ASP A 43 -18.74 4.76 -16.87
N LYS A 44 -18.03 3.71 -17.32
CA LYS A 44 -16.78 3.79 -18.09
C LYS A 44 -15.62 4.49 -17.35
N LYS A 45 -15.71 4.63 -16.03
CA LYS A 45 -14.65 5.14 -15.17
C LYS A 45 -14.08 4.00 -14.33
N PHE A 46 -12.77 3.89 -14.37
CA PHE A 46 -12.01 3.01 -13.50
C PHE A 46 -11.70 3.75 -12.20
N SER A 47 -11.94 3.12 -11.06
CA SER A 47 -11.55 3.67 -9.77
C SER A 47 -11.01 2.57 -8.85
N TYR A 48 -9.93 2.90 -8.14
CA TYR A 48 -9.43 2.06 -7.07
C TYR A 48 -10.38 2.09 -5.87
N SER A 49 -10.45 0.97 -5.17
CA SER A 49 -11.20 0.87 -3.92
C SER A 49 -10.64 1.82 -2.86
N PRO A 50 -11.49 2.46 -2.03
CA PRO A 50 -11.02 3.24 -0.88
C PRO A 50 -10.29 2.38 0.17
N TYR A 51 -10.42 1.05 0.12
CA TYR A 51 -9.77 0.13 1.06
C TYR A 51 -8.37 -0.33 0.62
N LEU A 52 -8.01 -0.10 -0.64
CA LEU A 52 -6.73 -0.52 -1.23
C LEU A 52 -6.30 0.49 -2.29
N ARG A 53 -5.33 1.33 -1.97
CA ARG A 53 -4.93 2.45 -2.82
C ARG A 53 -3.42 2.48 -3.11
N PRO A 54 -3.02 2.91 -4.32
CA PRO A 54 -1.63 3.18 -4.63
C PRO A 54 -1.15 4.43 -3.88
N MET A 55 0.14 4.47 -3.56
CA MET A 55 0.82 5.66 -3.05
C MET A 55 2.28 5.71 -3.51
N MET A 56 2.88 6.89 -3.50
CA MET A 56 4.29 7.10 -3.82
C MET A 56 5.01 7.68 -2.61
N PHE A 57 6.10 7.05 -2.19
CA PHE A 57 6.96 7.52 -1.12
C PHE A 57 8.42 7.50 -1.60
N ARG A 58 9.11 8.64 -1.60
CA ARG A 58 10.52 8.75 -2.00
C ARG A 58 10.84 8.05 -3.35
N ASN A 59 9.97 8.25 -4.35
CA ASN A 59 10.09 7.62 -5.68
C ASN A 59 10.06 6.06 -5.66
N MET A 60 9.44 5.50 -4.63
CA MET A 60 9.09 4.10 -4.48
C MET A 60 7.57 4.00 -4.39
N GLN A 61 6.99 3.09 -5.18
CA GLN A 61 5.57 2.82 -5.08
C GLN A 61 5.30 1.98 -3.84
N CYS A 62 4.22 2.29 -3.12
CA CYS A 62 3.71 1.50 -2.02
C CYS A 62 2.20 1.32 -2.19
N VAL A 63 1.63 0.45 -1.36
CA VAL A 63 0.19 0.21 -1.29
C VAL A 63 -0.27 0.46 0.13
N ALA A 64 -1.33 1.25 0.29
CA ALA A 64 -2.00 1.44 1.58
C ALA A 64 -3.26 0.57 1.64
N VAL A 65 -3.38 -0.20 2.71
CA VAL A 65 -4.46 -1.16 2.96
C VAL A 65 -5.20 -0.74 4.22
N LYS A 66 -6.50 -0.42 4.11
CA LYS A 66 -7.33 -0.13 5.29
C LYS A 66 -7.52 -1.39 6.12
N ARG A 67 -7.33 -1.29 7.44
CA ARG A 67 -7.56 -2.41 8.38
C ARG A 67 -8.99 -2.94 8.34
N GLN A 68 -9.97 -2.07 8.07
CA GLN A 68 -11.38 -2.43 7.91
C GLN A 68 -11.61 -3.49 6.81
N LEU A 69 -10.70 -3.61 5.84
CA LEU A 69 -10.79 -4.65 4.80
C LEU A 69 -10.74 -6.07 5.39
N ALA A 70 -10.05 -6.26 6.52
CA ALA A 70 -10.00 -7.53 7.23
C ALA A 70 -11.38 -7.98 7.73
N ASP A 71 -12.26 -7.04 8.07
CA ASP A 71 -13.63 -7.32 8.52
C ASP A 71 -14.61 -7.45 7.34
N LEU A 72 -14.46 -6.59 6.33
CA LEU A 72 -15.36 -6.56 5.17
C LEU A 72 -15.13 -7.72 4.19
N SER A 73 -13.87 -8.08 3.96
CA SER A 73 -13.49 -9.15 3.04
C SER A 73 -12.19 -9.81 3.53
N PRO A 74 -12.29 -10.71 4.53
CA PRO A 74 -11.12 -11.37 5.12
C PRO A 74 -10.28 -12.11 4.09
N GLU A 75 -10.90 -12.73 3.09
CA GLU A 75 -10.20 -13.46 2.03
C GLU A 75 -9.32 -12.55 1.18
N VAL A 76 -9.83 -11.38 0.77
CA VAL A 76 -9.06 -10.41 0.00
C VAL A 76 -7.96 -9.79 0.84
N PHE A 77 -8.25 -9.44 2.09
CA PHE A 77 -7.23 -8.95 3.01
C PHE A 77 -6.08 -9.96 3.17
N ASN A 78 -6.42 -11.23 3.41
CA ASN A 78 -5.44 -12.30 3.55
C ASN A 78 -4.63 -12.51 2.26
N TYR A 79 -5.27 -12.45 1.09
CA TYR A 79 -4.57 -12.50 -0.20
C TYR A 79 -3.52 -11.39 -0.32
N ILE A 80 -3.89 -10.14 -0.01
CA ILE A 80 -2.99 -8.97 -0.11
C ILE A 80 -1.82 -9.12 0.86
N MET A 81 -2.09 -9.55 2.10
CA MET A 81 -1.04 -9.78 3.11
C MET A 81 -0.14 -10.95 2.71
N GLN A 82 -0.68 -12.02 2.11
CA GLN A 82 0.09 -13.16 1.65
C GLN A 82 0.96 -12.78 0.44
N PHE A 83 0.44 -11.99 -0.50
CA PHE A 83 1.22 -11.44 -1.61
C PHE A 83 2.46 -10.69 -1.09
N ALA A 84 2.31 -9.83 -0.08
CA ALA A 84 3.44 -9.10 0.49
C ALA A 84 4.46 -10.05 1.15
N LYS A 85 3.99 -11.05 1.91
CA LYS A 85 4.84 -12.05 2.56
C LYS A 85 5.62 -12.92 1.56
N ASP A 86 4.94 -13.43 0.54
CA ASP A 86 5.55 -14.31 -0.48
C ASP A 86 6.64 -13.59 -1.29
N ASN A 87 6.50 -12.27 -1.44
CA ASN A 87 7.47 -11.43 -2.13
C ASN A 87 8.48 -10.77 -1.18
N HIS A 88 8.46 -11.11 0.11
CA HIS A 88 9.31 -10.54 1.16
C HIS A 88 9.27 -9.01 1.17
N LEU A 89 8.10 -8.41 0.97
CA LEU A 89 7.93 -6.96 1.00
C LEU A 89 7.90 -6.46 2.44
N VAL A 90 8.41 -5.25 2.65
CA VAL A 90 8.32 -4.59 3.95
C VAL A 90 6.86 -4.21 4.20
N ILE A 91 6.34 -4.62 5.36
CA ILE A 91 4.99 -4.30 5.84
C ILE A 91 5.12 -3.47 7.11
N THR A 92 4.50 -2.29 7.14
CA THR A 92 4.52 -1.40 8.32
C THR A 92 3.14 -0.85 8.62
N ASP A 93 2.86 -0.53 9.88
CA ASP A 93 1.73 0.36 10.19
C ASP A 93 2.09 1.81 9.84
N CYS A 94 1.08 2.65 9.65
CA CYS A 94 1.29 4.05 9.28
C CYS A 94 2.14 4.83 10.30
N ALA A 95 2.02 4.59 11.61
CA ALA A 95 2.79 5.34 12.60
C ALA A 95 4.30 5.08 12.46
N ASN A 96 4.68 3.82 12.25
CA ASN A 96 6.07 3.43 12.01
C ASN A 96 6.55 3.90 10.62
N PHE A 97 5.70 3.85 9.61
CA PHE A 97 6.01 4.37 8.28
C PHE A 97 6.30 5.89 8.32
N MET A 98 5.49 6.65 9.06
CA MET A 98 5.68 8.09 9.23
C MET A 98 6.97 8.43 9.98
N LYS A 99 7.39 7.62 10.97
CA LYS A 99 8.68 7.81 11.64
C LYS A 99 9.86 7.67 10.67
N LYS A 100 9.86 6.61 9.84
CA LYS A 100 10.88 6.44 8.79
C LYS A 100 10.96 7.66 7.86
N ALA A 101 9.81 8.25 7.52
CA ALA A 101 9.76 9.44 6.67
C ALA A 101 10.45 10.66 7.29
N VAL A 102 10.44 10.79 8.62
CA VAL A 102 11.03 11.89 9.38
C VAL A 102 12.50 11.65 9.69
N GLU A 103 12.90 10.42 10.03
CA GLU A 103 14.24 10.08 10.51
C GLU A 103 15.30 10.06 9.40
N GLU A 104 14.94 9.72 8.16
CA GLU A 104 15.88 9.73 7.03
C GLU A 104 15.90 11.10 6.31
N LYS A 105 15.94 12.21 7.06
CA LYS A 105 16.15 13.56 6.53
C LYS A 105 17.58 14.02 6.71
#